data_AF-A0A7C5NWQ4-F1
#
_entry.id   AF-A0A7C5NWQ4-F1
#
_cell.length_a   1.000
_cell.length_b   1.000
_cell.length_c   1.000
_cell.angle_alpha   90.00
_cell.angle_beta   90.00
_cell.angle_gamma   90.00
#
_symmetry.space_group_name_H-M   'P 1'
#
loop_
_entity.id
_entity.type
_entity.pdbx_description
1 polymer ?
#
loop_
_entity_poly.entity_id
_entity_poly.type
_entity_poly.pdbx_seq_one_letter_code
_entity_poly.pdbx_strand_id
1 'polypeptide(L)'
;MRSRPSRWVKWRWPLLGAMLTLVMIAVSVTTGYMRGLEERAAAQEQAQAEVARQQFDAGMQDLLAGNYERARQRFEYVLTLEPDRPGAAEALGQALTALNQPTPTPSPVASPTPTETPDFGSFEGMFTSAQAAFARADWTSTIDILLRLRAEMPTYRLEEANQLMAVALRNRGMDKLFTG
;
A
#
# COMPACT_ATOMS: atom_id res chain seq x y z
N MET A 1 -44.30 54.42 -64.46
CA MET A 1 -44.00 54.47 -63.01
C MET A 1 -43.13 53.28 -62.65
N ARG A 2 -41.84 53.48 -62.31
CA ARG A 2 -40.89 52.40 -62.03
C ARG A 2 -40.61 52.40 -60.52
N SER A 3 -41.11 51.39 -59.80
CA SER A 3 -40.92 51.24 -58.37
C SER A 3 -39.45 50.94 -58.05
N ARG A 4 -38.86 51.75 -57.17
CA ARG A 4 -37.47 51.58 -56.71
C ARG A 4 -37.43 50.33 -55.83
N PRO A 5 -36.58 49.32 -56.11
CA PRO A 5 -36.49 48.16 -55.24
C PRO A 5 -35.99 48.60 -53.86
N SER A 6 -36.75 48.25 -52.83
CA SER A 6 -36.47 48.57 -51.44
C SER A 6 -35.06 48.08 -51.06
N ARG A 7 -34.13 49.02 -50.87
CA ARG A 7 -32.73 48.74 -50.46
C ARG A 7 -32.65 47.95 -49.15
N TRP A 8 -33.73 47.95 -48.37
CA TRP A 8 -33.92 47.19 -47.15
C TRP A 8 -33.89 45.67 -47.35
N VAL A 9 -34.40 45.15 -48.47
CA VAL A 9 -34.39 43.68 -48.72
C VAL A 9 -32.97 43.19 -49.02
N LYS A 10 -32.13 44.03 -49.65
CA LYS A 10 -30.72 43.69 -49.96
C LYS A 10 -29.84 43.62 -48.71
N TRP A 11 -30.21 44.32 -47.63
CA TRP A 11 -29.51 44.27 -46.33
C TRP A 11 -30.03 43.17 -45.40
N ARG A 12 -31.25 42.68 -45.61
CA ARG A 12 -31.82 41.58 -44.81
C ARG A 12 -31.04 40.28 -44.94
N TRP A 13 -30.58 39.93 -46.14
CA TRP A 13 -29.83 38.70 -46.39
C TRP A 13 -28.46 38.64 -45.69
N PRO A 14 -27.59 39.66 -45.77
CA PRO A 14 -26.33 39.66 -45.01
C PRO A 14 -26.56 39.78 -43.50
N LEU A 15 -27.58 40.50 -43.04
CA LEU A 15 -27.94 40.55 -41.61
C LEU A 15 -28.39 39.18 -41.07
N LEU A 16 -29.17 38.43 -41.85
CA LEU A 16 -29.61 37.09 -41.48
C LEU A 16 -28.42 36.11 -41.43
N GLY A 17 -27.50 36.22 -42.39
CA GLY A 17 -26.24 35.47 -42.39
C GLY A 17 -25.40 35.79 -41.15
N ALA A 18 -25.19 37.07 -40.84
CA ALA A 18 -24.44 37.52 -39.68
C ALA A 18 -25.05 37.02 -38.36
N MET A 19 -26.37 37.07 -38.23
CA MET A 19 -27.10 36.55 -37.07
C MET A 19 -26.95 35.03 -36.93
N LEU A 20 -26.98 34.28 -38.04
CA LEU A 20 -26.78 32.83 -38.02
C LEU A 20 -25.37 32.45 -37.55
N THR A 21 -24.34 33.18 -37.99
CA THR A 21 -22.96 33.02 -37.48
C THR A 21 -22.85 33.32 -35.98
N LEU A 22 -23.51 34.38 -35.50
CA LEU A 22 -23.52 34.71 -34.06
C LEU A 22 -24.18 33.61 -33.22
N VAL A 23 -25.26 33.02 -33.71
CA VAL A 23 -25.91 31.87 -33.04
C VAL A 23 -24.98 30.66 -33.00
N MET A 24 -24.28 30.35 -34.09
CA MET A 24 -23.32 29.24 -34.11
C MET A 24 -22.17 29.47 -33.11
N ILE A 25 -21.63 30.68 -33.03
CA ILE A 25 -20.59 31.04 -32.04
C ILE A 25 -21.13 30.89 -30.61
N ALA A 26 -22.35 31.35 -30.35
CA ALA A 26 -22.97 31.24 -29.02
C ALA A 26 -23.18 29.78 -28.60
N VAL A 27 -23.56 28.89 -29.53
CA VAL A 27 -23.70 27.44 -29.27
C VAL A 27 -22.35 26.77 -29.01
N SER A 28 -21.29 27.16 -29.72
CA SER A 28 -19.94 26.64 -29.49
C SER A 28 -19.38 27.04 -28.11
N VAL A 29 -19.63 28.26 -27.66
CA VAL A 29 -19.15 28.75 -26.35
C VAL A 29 -19.85 28.02 -25.19
N THR A 30 -21.15 27.76 -25.30
CA THR A 30 -21.91 27.09 -24.22
C THR A 30 -21.60 25.60 -24.12
N THR A 31 -21.42 24.91 -25.24
CA THR A 31 -21.06 23.47 -25.26
C THR A 31 -19.64 23.22 -24.76
N GLY A 32 -18.69 24.12 -25.06
CA GLY A 32 -17.32 24.02 -24.54
C GLY A 32 -17.23 24.20 -23.01
N TYR A 33 -18.06 25.07 -22.43
CA TYR A 33 -18.05 25.32 -20.99
C TYR A 33 -18.57 24.13 -20.18
N MET A 34 -19.59 23.41 -20.67
CA MET A 34 -20.13 22.22 -20.00
C MET A 34 -19.15 21.03 -20.04
N ARG A 35 -18.52 20.78 -21.20
CA ARG A 35 -17.57 19.66 -21.34
C ARG A 35 -16.29 19.84 -20.53
N GLY A 36 -15.81 21.07 -20.38
CA GLY A 36 -14.62 21.37 -19.58
C GLY A 36 -14.80 21.15 -18.07
N LEU A 37 -16.04 21.16 -17.57
CA LEU A 37 -16.35 20.84 -16.17
C LEU A 37 -16.41 19.32 -15.94
N GLU A 38 -17.02 18.56 -16.87
CA GLU A 38 -17.05 17.09 -16.81
C GLU A 38 -15.66 16.47 -17.01
N GLU A 39 -14.84 16.98 -17.93
CA GLU A 39 -13.47 16.49 -18.13
C GLU A 39 -12.61 16.72 -16.88
N ARG A 40 -12.82 17.83 -16.16
CA ARG A 40 -12.11 18.10 -14.89
C ARG A 40 -12.59 17.19 -13.76
N ALA A 41 -13.88 16.91 -13.68
CA ALA A 41 -14.42 15.98 -12.69
C ALA A 41 -13.89 14.55 -12.94
N ALA A 42 -13.95 14.08 -14.19
CA ALA A 42 -13.43 12.77 -14.57
C ALA A 42 -11.90 12.67 -14.38
N ALA A 43 -11.14 13.71 -14.71
CA ALA A 43 -9.70 13.73 -14.48
C ALA A 43 -9.34 13.74 -12.98
N GLN A 44 -10.14 14.39 -12.13
CA GLN A 44 -9.96 14.38 -10.68
C GLN A 44 -10.26 13.01 -10.06
N GLU A 45 -11.30 12.32 -10.53
CA GLU A 45 -11.61 10.96 -10.09
C GLU A 45 -10.50 9.97 -10.51
N GLN A 46 -10.02 10.07 -11.75
CA GLN A 46 -8.90 9.25 -12.23
C GLN A 46 -7.61 9.49 -11.45
N ALA A 47 -7.29 10.75 -11.14
CA ALA A 47 -6.12 11.08 -10.34
C ALA A 47 -6.21 10.50 -8.91
N GLN A 48 -7.39 10.52 -8.29
CA GLN A 48 -7.61 9.93 -6.97
C GLN A 48 -7.52 8.41 -6.99
N ALA A 49 -8.09 7.75 -8.00
CA ALA A 49 -7.98 6.30 -8.18
C ALA A 49 -6.52 5.86 -8.40
N GLU A 50 -5.73 6.64 -9.14
CA GLU A 50 -4.31 6.38 -9.35
C GLU A 50 -3.51 6.51 -8.03
N VAL A 51 -3.79 7.54 -7.23
CA VAL A 51 -3.18 7.70 -5.89
C VAL A 51 -3.58 6.55 -4.97
N ALA A 52 -4.86 6.17 -4.95
CA ALA A 52 -5.36 5.05 -4.16
C ALA A 52 -4.69 3.73 -4.57
N ARG A 53 -4.46 3.53 -5.87
CA ARG A 53 -3.74 2.37 -6.39
C ARG A 53 -2.27 2.34 -5.95
N GLN A 54 -1.56 3.45 -6.08
CA GLN A 54 -0.16 3.54 -5.64
C GLN A 54 -0.01 3.30 -4.14
N GLN A 55 -0.91 3.86 -3.33
CA GLN A 55 -0.92 3.66 -1.88
C GLN A 55 -1.25 2.22 -1.50
N PHE A 56 -2.13 1.56 -2.25
CA PHE A 56 -2.43 0.15 -2.06
C PHE A 56 -1.20 -0.73 -2.34
N ASP A 57 -0.53 -0.52 -3.47
CA ASP A 57 0.68 -1.29 -3.83
C ASP A 57 1.80 -1.09 -2.79
N ALA A 58 2.00 0.15 -2.34
CA ALA A 58 2.98 0.49 -1.32
C ALA A 58 2.61 -0.10 0.06
N GLY A 59 1.32 -0.12 0.42
CA GLY A 59 0.82 -0.80 1.61
C GLY A 59 1.02 -2.31 1.52
N MET A 60 0.92 -2.88 0.32
CA MET A 60 1.14 -4.31 0.10
C MET A 60 2.61 -4.70 0.29
N GLN A 61 3.53 -3.86 -0.16
CA GLN A 61 4.96 -3.99 0.14
C GLN A 61 5.23 -3.88 1.63
N ASP A 62 4.61 -2.94 2.34
CA ASP A 62 4.76 -2.81 3.79
C ASP A 62 4.26 -4.05 4.53
N LEU A 63 3.13 -4.63 4.10
CA LEU A 63 2.60 -5.86 4.69
C LEU A 63 3.57 -7.04 4.47
N LEU A 64 4.14 -7.17 3.26
CA LEU A 64 5.14 -8.20 2.95
C LEU A 64 6.46 -7.99 3.71
N ALA A 65 6.83 -6.73 3.95
CA ALA A 65 8.00 -6.33 4.74
C ALA A 65 7.79 -6.43 6.26
N GLY A 66 6.59 -6.77 6.73
CA GLY A 66 6.26 -6.87 8.15
C GLY A 66 5.99 -5.53 8.84
N ASN A 67 5.90 -4.43 8.09
CA ASN A 67 5.55 -3.10 8.59
C ASN A 67 4.03 -2.95 8.74
N TYR A 68 3.40 -3.81 9.55
CA TYR A 68 1.94 -3.92 9.62
C TYR A 68 1.23 -2.63 10.04
N GLU A 69 1.85 -1.80 10.89
CA GLU A 69 1.30 -0.49 11.29
C GLU A 69 1.23 0.51 10.13
N ARG A 70 2.28 0.57 9.29
CA ARG A 70 2.26 1.41 8.08
C ARG A 70 1.30 0.88 7.03
N ALA A 71 1.28 -0.45 6.86
CA ALA A 71 0.34 -1.10 5.95
C ALA A 71 -1.10 -0.76 6.34
N ARG A 72 -1.46 -0.88 7.64
CA ARG A 72 -2.78 -0.49 8.16
C ARG A 72 -3.14 0.95 7.81
N GLN A 73 -2.27 1.91 8.14
CA GLN A 73 -2.53 3.34 7.87
C GLN A 73 -2.72 3.61 6.37
N ARG A 74 -1.93 2.96 5.51
CA ARG A 74 -2.04 3.09 4.06
C ARG A 74 -3.33 2.50 3.53
N PHE A 75 -3.73 1.31 3.99
CA PHE A 75 -5.00 0.71 3.57
C PHE A 75 -6.21 1.49 4.07
N GLU A 76 -6.16 2.05 5.29
CA GLU A 76 -7.17 2.98 5.78
C GLU A 76 -7.29 4.19 4.85
N TYR A 77 -6.16 4.81 4.49
CA TYR A 77 -6.15 5.94 3.57
C TYR A 77 -6.71 5.58 2.19
N VAL A 78 -6.36 4.42 1.63
CA VAL A 78 -6.93 3.92 0.37
C VAL A 78 -8.45 3.79 0.46
N LEU A 79 -8.98 3.24 1.55
CA LEU A 79 -10.42 3.10 1.77
C LEU A 79 -11.13 4.45 2.00
N THR A 80 -10.43 5.49 2.46
CA THR A 80 -10.99 6.85 2.51
C THR A 80 -11.13 7.48 1.13
N LEU A 81 -10.25 7.13 0.18
CA LEU A 81 -10.27 7.65 -1.19
C LEU A 81 -11.22 6.85 -2.08
N GLU A 82 -11.15 5.53 -1.99
CA GLU A 82 -11.92 4.59 -2.82
C GLU A 82 -12.49 3.48 -1.91
N PRO A 83 -13.68 3.69 -1.33
CA PRO A 83 -14.29 2.73 -0.40
C PRO A 83 -14.62 1.37 -1.03
N ASP A 84 -14.85 1.34 -2.35
CA ASP A 84 -15.22 0.15 -3.12
C ASP A 84 -14.00 -0.56 -3.73
N ARG A 85 -12.79 -0.17 -3.33
CA ARG A 85 -11.54 -0.73 -3.88
C ARG A 85 -11.43 -2.22 -3.53
N PRO A 86 -11.38 -3.12 -4.54
CA PRO A 86 -11.35 -4.56 -4.30
C PRO A 86 -10.03 -4.96 -3.63
N GLY A 87 -10.10 -5.78 -2.58
CA GLY A 87 -8.92 -6.28 -1.87
C GLY A 87 -8.38 -5.37 -0.76
N ALA A 88 -8.82 -4.10 -0.69
CA ALA A 88 -8.34 -3.14 0.31
C ALA A 88 -8.83 -3.46 1.73
N ALA A 89 -10.09 -3.88 1.87
CA ALA A 89 -10.66 -4.29 3.15
C ALA A 89 -10.01 -5.57 3.67
N GLU A 90 -9.76 -6.53 2.78
CA GLU A 90 -9.09 -7.79 3.10
C GLU A 90 -7.63 -7.57 3.50
N ALA A 91 -6.91 -6.72 2.78
CA ALA A 91 -5.51 -6.39 3.10
C ALA A 91 -5.40 -5.65 4.45
N LEU A 92 -6.34 -4.74 4.75
CA LEU A 92 -6.44 -4.10 6.06
C LEU A 92 -6.75 -5.12 7.17
N GLY A 93 -7.67 -6.06 6.92
CA GLY A 93 -7.96 -7.15 7.85
C GLY A 93 -6.74 -8.04 8.12
N GLN A 94 -5.93 -8.32 7.10
CA GLN A 94 -4.67 -9.05 7.25
C GLN A 94 -3.65 -8.25 8.07
N ALA A 95 -3.49 -6.95 7.80
CA ALA A 95 -2.60 -6.07 8.57
C ALA A 95 -3.00 -6.01 10.05
N LEU A 96 -4.30 -5.84 10.34
CA LEU A 96 -4.84 -5.82 11.69
C LEU A 96 -4.69 -7.16 12.41
N THR A 97 -4.85 -8.27 11.70
CA THR A 97 -4.65 -9.61 12.27
C THR A 97 -3.17 -9.84 12.61
N ALA A 98 -2.26 -9.41 11.75
CA ALA A 98 -0.82 -9.45 11.99
C ALA A 98 -0.39 -8.52 13.14
N LEU A 99 -1.09 -7.40 13.34
CA LEU A 99 -0.92 -6.49 14.48
C LEU A 99 -1.46 -7.04 15.80
N ASN A 100 -2.61 -7.73 15.76
CA ASN A 100 -3.26 -8.31 16.93
C ASN A 100 -2.69 -9.69 17.32
N GLN A 101 -1.92 -10.33 16.45
CA GLN A 101 -0.96 -11.33 16.91
C GLN A 101 0.04 -10.64 17.83
N PRO A 102 0.42 -11.23 18.99
CA PRO A 102 1.41 -10.64 19.87
C PRO A 102 2.67 -10.36 19.06
N THR A 103 2.86 -9.09 18.75
CA THR A 103 4.01 -8.60 18.02
C THR A 103 5.19 -8.79 18.99
N PRO A 104 6.28 -9.49 18.62
CA PRO A 104 7.49 -9.39 19.41
C PRO A 104 7.84 -7.90 19.48
N THR A 105 7.74 -7.34 20.68
CA THR A 105 8.04 -5.94 20.96
C THR A 105 9.38 -5.60 20.30
N PRO A 106 9.51 -4.50 19.54
CA PRO A 106 10.82 -4.04 19.11
C PRO A 106 11.62 -3.72 20.37
N SER A 107 12.48 -4.65 20.79
CA SER A 107 13.47 -4.38 21.83
C SER A 107 14.28 -3.17 21.37
N PRO A 108 14.55 -2.20 22.26
CA PRO A 108 15.36 -1.04 21.92
C PRO A 108 16.71 -1.52 21.36
N VAL A 109 17.17 -0.85 20.30
CA VAL A 109 18.46 -1.11 19.65
C VAL A 109 19.54 -1.22 20.72
N ALA A 110 19.95 -2.46 21.00
CA ALA A 110 21.05 -2.73 21.90
C ALA A 110 22.34 -2.28 21.22
N SER A 111 23.06 -1.42 21.93
CA SER A 111 24.45 -1.04 21.68
C SER A 111 25.30 -2.26 21.29
N PRO A 112 26.30 -2.14 20.40
CA PRO A 112 27.12 -3.29 20.01
C PRO A 112 28.05 -3.72 21.16
N THR A 113 27.69 -4.81 21.83
CA THR A 113 28.59 -5.48 22.79
C THR A 113 28.23 -6.97 22.88
N PRO A 114 29.19 -7.81 23.30
CA PRO A 114 30.13 -8.56 22.49
C PRO A 114 29.53 -9.89 21.98
N THR A 115 30.28 -10.62 21.16
CA THR A 115 29.94 -11.99 20.76
C THR A 115 29.84 -12.88 22.00
N GLU A 116 28.63 -13.06 22.54
CA GLU A 116 28.39 -14.06 23.59
C GLU A 116 28.47 -15.46 22.99
N THR A 117 29.39 -16.24 23.56
CA THR A 117 29.47 -17.69 23.43
C THR A 117 28.10 -18.27 23.76
N PRO A 118 27.52 -19.16 22.93
CA PRO A 118 26.22 -19.76 23.21
C PRO A 118 26.21 -20.45 24.58
N ASP A 119 25.34 -19.99 25.48
CA ASP A 119 25.15 -20.58 26.80
C ASP A 119 24.09 -21.69 26.70
N PHE A 120 24.53 -22.94 26.88
CA PHE A 120 23.69 -24.12 26.92
C PHE A 120 23.46 -24.65 28.34
N GLY A 121 23.87 -23.91 29.37
CA GLY A 121 23.77 -24.32 30.77
C GLY A 121 22.36 -24.26 31.36
N SER A 122 21.43 -23.59 30.68
CA SER A 122 20.03 -23.48 31.11
C SER A 122 19.07 -23.30 29.93
N PHE A 123 17.78 -23.62 30.13
CA PHE A 123 16.74 -23.40 29.11
C PHE A 123 16.59 -21.92 28.73
N GLU A 124 16.78 -21.02 29.70
CA GLU A 124 16.77 -19.58 29.46
C GLU A 124 18.02 -19.11 28.69
N GLY A 125 19.20 -19.67 29.00
CA GLY A 125 20.43 -19.44 28.25
C GLY A 125 20.32 -19.89 26.79
N MET A 126 19.70 -21.05 26.55
CA MET A 126 19.42 -21.54 25.21
C MET A 126 18.47 -20.61 24.45
N PHE A 127 17.38 -20.17 25.07
CA PHE A 127 16.43 -19.24 24.44
C PHE A 127 17.05 -17.87 24.15
N THR A 128 17.91 -17.37 25.05
CA THR A 128 18.65 -16.12 24.85
C THR A 128 19.68 -16.26 23.73
N SER A 129 20.39 -17.39 23.67
CA SER A 129 21.33 -17.71 22.60
C SER A 129 20.63 -17.82 21.24
N ALA A 130 19.42 -18.38 21.18
CA ALA A 130 18.61 -18.44 19.97
C ALA A 130 18.18 -17.04 19.49
N GLN A 131 17.77 -16.15 20.40
CA GLN A 131 17.45 -14.76 20.08
C GLN A 131 18.68 -13.98 19.59
N ALA A 132 19.85 -14.21 20.19
CA ALA A 132 21.10 -13.60 19.75
C ALA A 132 21.51 -14.07 18.34
N ALA A 133 21.35 -15.36 18.04
CA ALA A 133 21.55 -15.89 16.69
C ALA A 133 20.57 -15.27 15.68
N PHE A 134 19.31 -15.10 16.09
CA PHE A 134 18.27 -14.50 15.26
C PHE A 134 18.56 -13.03 14.94
N ALA A 135 19.03 -12.26 15.92
CA ALA A 135 19.43 -10.87 15.74
C ALA A 135 20.61 -10.70 14.78
N ARG A 136 21.45 -11.73 14.63
CA ARG A 136 22.58 -11.77 13.67
C ARG A 136 22.17 -12.28 12.28
N ALA A 137 20.88 -12.49 12.02
CA ALA A 137 20.38 -13.15 10.83
C ALA A 137 20.94 -14.57 10.60
N ASP A 138 21.45 -15.21 11.65
CA ASP A 138 21.93 -16.59 11.58
C ASP A 138 20.78 -17.56 11.82
N TRP A 139 19.94 -17.70 10.79
CA TRP A 139 18.74 -18.51 10.85
C TRP A 139 19.03 -19.98 11.13
N THR A 140 20.18 -20.49 10.68
CA THR A 140 20.54 -21.90 10.87
C THR A 140 20.84 -22.16 12.35
N SER A 141 21.69 -21.33 12.97
CA SER A 141 21.98 -21.46 14.40
C SER A 141 20.74 -21.24 15.27
N THR A 142 19.85 -20.29 14.93
CA THR A 142 18.58 -20.11 15.65
C THR A 142 17.73 -21.38 15.64
N ILE A 143 17.55 -21.99 14.47
CA ILE A 143 16.75 -23.21 14.32
C ILE A 143 17.35 -24.35 15.14
N ASP A 144 18.67 -24.57 15.06
CA ASP A 144 19.33 -25.67 15.75
C ASP A 144 19.23 -25.55 17.27
N ILE A 145 19.40 -24.34 17.81
CA ILE A 145 19.25 -24.08 19.26
C ILE A 145 17.81 -24.29 19.72
N LEU A 146 16.82 -23.81 18.96
CA LEU A 146 15.40 -23.97 19.31
C LEU A 146 14.92 -25.42 19.18
N LEU A 147 15.45 -26.18 18.21
CA LEU A 147 15.18 -27.62 18.11
C LEU A 147 15.69 -28.37 19.34
N ARG A 148 16.90 -28.03 19.81
CA ARG A 148 17.46 -28.60 21.04
C ARG A 148 16.64 -28.23 22.27
N LEU A 149 16.28 -26.96 22.41
CA LEU A 149 15.41 -26.49 23.50
C LEU A 149 14.10 -27.26 23.54
N ARG A 150 13.47 -27.51 22.38
CA ARG A 150 12.22 -28.27 22.30
C ARG A 150 12.41 -29.76 22.61
N ALA A 151 13.57 -30.34 22.27
CA ALA A 151 13.89 -31.72 22.59
C ALA A 151 14.08 -31.93 24.10
N GLU A 152 14.65 -30.94 24.80
CA GLU A 152 14.89 -31.01 26.25
C GLU A 152 13.67 -30.58 27.08
N MET A 153 12.96 -29.50 26.68
CA MET A 153 11.81 -28.97 27.42
C MET A 153 10.73 -28.43 26.46
N PRO A 154 9.78 -29.27 26.01
CA PRO A 154 8.78 -28.89 25.00
C PRO A 154 7.81 -27.78 25.42
N THR A 155 7.62 -27.57 26.72
CA THR A 155 6.66 -26.60 27.26
C THR A 155 7.27 -25.24 27.58
N TYR A 156 8.61 -25.12 27.54
CA TYR A 156 9.30 -23.89 27.88
C TYR A 156 9.08 -22.83 26.79
N ARG A 157 8.39 -21.73 27.14
CA ARG A 157 8.12 -20.58 26.24
C ARG A 157 7.64 -21.05 24.86
N LEU A 158 6.68 -21.99 24.87
CA LEU A 158 6.25 -22.71 23.68
C LEU A 158 5.82 -21.74 22.56
N GLU A 159 5.02 -20.74 22.91
CA GLU A 159 4.51 -19.77 21.95
C GLU A 159 5.66 -18.93 21.36
N GLU A 160 6.52 -18.35 22.20
CA GLU A 160 7.61 -17.50 21.75
C GLU A 160 8.65 -18.28 20.94
N ALA A 161 8.97 -19.52 21.35
CA ALA A 161 9.88 -20.40 20.63
C ALA A 161 9.29 -20.83 19.28
N ASN A 162 7.98 -21.07 19.20
CA ASN A 162 7.30 -21.41 17.95
C ASN A 162 7.31 -20.25 16.96
N GLN A 163 7.01 -19.04 17.43
CA GLN A 163 7.05 -17.84 16.61
C GLN A 163 8.46 -17.57 16.08
N LEU A 164 9.47 -17.61 16.96
CA LEU A 164 10.87 -17.40 16.58
C LEU A 164 11.35 -18.44 15.56
N MET A 165 10.99 -19.70 15.75
CA MET A 165 11.28 -20.80 14.81
C MET A 165 10.63 -20.58 13.45
N ALA A 166 9.35 -20.17 13.41
CA ALA A 166 8.62 -19.96 12.17
C ALA A 166 9.25 -18.85 11.31
N VAL A 167 9.63 -17.73 11.95
CA VAL A 167 10.28 -16.61 11.26
C VAL A 167 11.68 -17.01 10.77
N ALA A 168 12.47 -17.70 11.58
CA ALA A 168 13.79 -18.18 11.19
C ALA A 168 13.72 -19.15 9.99
N LEU A 169 12.74 -20.07 9.97
CA LEU A 169 12.53 -20.99 8.84
C LEU A 169 12.18 -20.26 7.54
N ARG A 170 11.28 -19.26 7.61
CA ARG A 170 10.92 -18.44 6.44
C ARG A 170 12.13 -17.69 5.88
N ASN A 171 12.89 -17.02 6.74
CA ASN A 171 14.05 -16.22 6.32
C ASN A 171 15.18 -17.10 5.78
N ARG A 172 15.44 -18.26 6.40
CA ARG A 172 16.39 -19.25 5.87
C ARG A 172 15.99 -19.75 4.48
N GLY A 173 14.69 -19.96 4.26
CA GLY A 173 14.15 -20.33 2.94
C GLY A 173 14.46 -19.24 1.90
N MET A 174 14.22 -17.97 2.24
CA MET A 174 14.55 -16.83 1.37
C MET A 174 16.05 -16.74 1.08
N ASP A 175 16.92 -16.86 2.09
CA ASP A 175 18.37 -16.81 1.90
C ASP A 175 18.86 -17.90 0.93
N LYS A 176 18.28 -19.11 1.02
CA LYS A 176 18.59 -20.21 0.10
C LYS A 176 18.15 -19.92 -1.34
N LEU A 177 17.10 -19.12 -1.55
CA LEU A 177 16.62 -18.72 -2.87
C LEU A 177 17.48 -17.63 -3.51
N PHE A 178 18.01 -16.70 -2.72
CA PHE A 178 18.82 -15.58 -3.22
C PHE A 178 20.32 -15.86 -3.28
N THR A 179 20.80 -16.89 -2.58
CA THR A 179 22.21 -17.32 -2.58
C THR A 179 22.46 -18.53 -3.50
N GLY A 180 21.52 -18.81 -4.42
CA GLY A 180 21.59 -19.88 -5.43
C GLY A 180 22.25 -19.43 -6.72
#